data_AF-A0A920JTC9-F1
#
_entry.id   AF-A0A920JTC9-F1
#
_cell.length_a   1.000
_cell.length_b   1.000
_cell.length_c   1.000
_cell.angle_alpha   90.00
_cell.angle_beta   90.00
_cell.angle_gamma   90.00
#
_symmetry.space_group_name_H-M   'P 1'
#
loop_
_entity.id
_entity.type
_entity.pdbx_description
1 polymer ?
#
loop_
_entity_poly.entity_id
_entity_poly.type
_entity_poly.pdbx_seq_one_letter_code
_entity_poly.pdbx_strand_id
1 'polypeptide(L)' 'MVRAAEELQRKYVHPNRIHNAIDYLTKCGVGICGACDSPDGRRLCVDGPFLDAADTAKI' A
#
# COMPACT_ATOMS: atom_id res chain seq x y z
N MET A 1 6.86 1.74 -10.13
CA MET A 1 7.21 0.30 -10.07
C MET A 1 5.97 -0.56 -9.79
N VAL A 2 5.27 -0.38 -8.67
CA VAL A 2 4.07 -1.18 -8.31
C VAL A 2 3.00 -1.20 -9.42
N ARG A 3 2.64 -0.04 -9.99
CA ARG A 3 1.63 0.05 -11.07
C ARG A 3 1.97 -0.80 -12.30
N ALA A 4 3.22 -0.78 -12.74
CA ALA A 4 3.66 -1.56 -13.90
C ALA A 4 3.64 -3.08 -13.61
N ALA A 5 3.95 -3.49 -12.37
CA ALA A 5 3.85 -4.88 -11.96
C ALA A 5 2.38 -5.35 -11.93
N GLU A 6 1.48 -4.52 -11.40
CA GLU A 6 0.05 -4.79 -11.36
C GLU A 6 -0.54 -4.94 -12.76
N GLU A 7 -0.18 -4.07 -13.70
CA GLU A 7 -0.61 -4.15 -15.11
C GLU A 7 -0.21 -5.48 -15.77
N LEU A 8 0.98 -6.01 -15.45
CA LEU A 8 1.41 -7.32 -15.92
C LEU A 8 0.62 -8.45 -15.25
N GLN A 9 0.46 -8.39 -13.93
CA GLN A 9 -0.23 -9.42 -13.14
C GLN A 9 -1.70 -9.57 -13.55
N ARG A 10 -2.38 -8.47 -13.87
CA ARG A 10 -3.78 -8.45 -14.34
C ARG A 10 -4.01 -9.25 -15.63
N LYS A 11 -2.96 -9.56 -16.40
CA LYS A 11 -3.05 -10.44 -17.57
C LYS A 11 -3.16 -11.93 -17.21
N TYR A 12 -2.82 -12.30 -15.97
CA TYR A 12 -2.68 -13.70 -15.54
C TYR A 12 -3.53 -14.06 -14.32
N VAL A 13 -3.89 -13.11 -13.47
CA VAL A 13 -4.67 -13.35 -12.26
C VAL A 13 -5.79 -12.32 -12.08
N HIS A 14 -6.86 -12.73 -11.39
CA HIS A 14 -7.95 -11.83 -11.05
C HIS A 14 -7.48 -10.76 -10.03
N PRO A 15 -7.96 -9.50 -10.11
CA PRO A 15 -7.47 -8.40 -9.26
C PRO A 15 -7.57 -8.66 -7.75
N ASN A 16 -8.57 -9.42 -7.30
CA ASN A 16 -8.72 -9.80 -5.89
C ASN A 16 -7.65 -10.77 -5.36
N ARG A 17 -6.72 -11.22 -6.21
CA ARG A 17 -5.54 -12.03 -5.85
C ARG A 17 -4.23 -11.25 -5.99
N ILE A 18 -4.31 -9.95 -6.30
CA ILE A 18 -3.16 -9.06 -6.41
C ILE A 18 -3.11 -8.21 -5.14
N HIS A 19 -2.12 -8.45 -4.29
CA HIS A 19 -1.90 -7.70 -3.06
C HIS A 19 -0.58 -6.94 -3.18
N ASN A 20 -0.66 -5.62 -3.17
CA ASN A 20 0.51 -4.75 -3.26
C ASN A 20 0.78 -4.12 -1.89
N ALA A 21 2.04 -4.09 -1.49
CA ALA A 21 2.48 -3.39 -0.29
C ALA A 21 3.42 -2.25 -0.66
N ILE A 22 3.29 -1.12 0.02
CA ILE A 22 4.29 -0.05 0.01
C ILE A 22 4.85 0.05 1.43
N ASP A 23 6.17 0.14 1.56
CA ASP A 23 6.82 0.40 2.84
C ASP A 23 7.32 1.84 2.87
N TYR A 24 6.71 2.67 3.72
CA TYR A 24 7.23 3.97 4.11
C TYR A 24 8.22 3.82 5.28
N LEU A 25 8.97 4.88 5.56
CA LEU A 25 10.00 4.88 6.60
C LEU A 25 9.40 4.55 7.97
N THR A 26 9.67 3.35 8.48
CA THR A 26 9.24 2.97 9.82
C THR A 26 10.30 3.34 10.84
N LYS A 27 9.91 4.16 11.84
CA LYS A 27 10.76 4.54 12.97
C LYS A 27 10.31 3.90 14.29
N CYS A 28 9.09 4.18 14.75
CA CYS A 28 8.61 3.65 16.03
C CYS A 28 7.95 2.26 15.94
N GLY A 29 7.39 1.89 14.79
CA GLY A 29 6.69 0.61 14.61
C GLY A 29 5.37 0.45 15.38
N VAL A 30 4.94 1.44 16.16
CA VAL A 30 3.76 1.37 17.04
C VAL A 30 2.80 2.56 16.90
N GLY A 31 3.02 3.41 15.89
CA GLY A 31 2.11 4.50 15.54
C GLY A 31 2.30 5.85 16.27
N ILE A 32 3.34 6.03 17.10
CA ILE A 32 3.50 7.28 17.87
C ILE A 32 4.19 8.42 17.10
N CYS A 33 5.08 8.08 16.14
CA CYS A 33 5.96 9.08 15.52
C CYS A 33 5.52 9.59 14.15
N GLY A 34 4.53 8.94 13.53
CA GLY A 34 4.02 9.34 12.22
C GLY A 34 4.94 9.07 11.01
N ALA A 35 6.23 8.77 11.18
CA ALA A 35 7.19 8.58 10.06
C ALA A 35 6.76 7.64 8.90
N CYS A 36 5.84 6.72 9.16
CA CYS A 36 5.28 5.79 8.18
C CYS A 36 3.86 6.22 7.73
N ASP A 37 3.59 7.53 7.68
CA ASP A 37 2.34 8.07 7.17
C ASP A 37 2.27 7.89 5.66
N SER A 38 1.10 7.49 5.17
CA SER A 38 0.79 7.45 3.75
C SER A 38 -0.10 8.62 3.35
N PRO A 39 -0.13 9.00 2.05
CA PRO A 39 -0.93 10.12 1.56
C PRO A 39 -2.44 10.03 1.81
N ASP A 40 -2.95 8.83 2.08
CA ASP A 40 -4.34 8.57 2.46
C ASP A 40 -4.60 8.69 3.97
N GLY A 41 -3.59 9.09 4.75
CA GLY A 41 -3.68 9.32 6.18
C GLY A 41 -3.52 8.07 7.06
N ARG A 42 -3.27 6.89 6.46
CA ARG A 42 -2.97 5.67 7.21
C ARG A 42 -1.54 5.70 7.78
N ARG A 43 -1.33 4.97 8.87
CA ARG A 43 -0.01 4.67 9.45
C ARG A 43 0.29 3.22 9.19
N LEU A 44 1.25 2.94 8.31
CA LEU A 44 1.55 1.57 7.89
C LEU A 44 1.85 0.61 9.05
N CYS A 45 2.58 1.07 10.06
CA CYS A 45 2.92 0.23 11.22
C CYS A 45 1.72 -0.11 12.13
N VAL A 46 0.55 0.49 11.92
CA VAL A 46 -0.68 0.24 12.68
C VAL A 46 -1.79 -0.30 11.76
N ASP A 47 -2.01 0.36 10.63
CA ASP A 47 -3.10 0.09 9.69
C ASP A 47 -2.72 -0.94 8.62
N GLY A 48 -1.42 -1.25 8.49
CA GLY A 48 -0.87 -2.22 7.55
C GLY A 48 -0.32 -1.60 6.25
N PRO A 49 0.61 -2.29 5.56
CA PRO A 49 1.29 -1.77 4.37
C PRO A 49 0.55 -2.07 3.05
N PHE A 50 -0.52 -2.87 3.09
CA PHE A 50 -1.23 -3.31 1.90
C PHE A 50 -2.17 -2.21 1.38
N LEU A 51 -2.02 -1.91 0.09
CA LEU A 51 -2.92 -1.05 -0.65
C LEU A 51 -4.08 -1.89 -1.19
N ASP A 52 -5.30 -1.37 -1.06
CA ASP A 52 -6.42 -1.90 -1.80
C ASP A 52 -6.27 -1.54 -3.27
N ALA A 53 -6.66 -2.44 -4.17
CA ALA A 53 -6.66 -2.15 -5.61
C ALA A 53 -7.53 -0.92 -5.95
N ALA A 54 -8.48 -0.57 -5.08
CA ALA A 54 -9.37 0.59 -5.17
C ALA A 54 -8.81 1.89 -4.53
N ASP A 55 -7.71 1.84 -3.78
CA ASP A 55 -7.05 3.03 -3.21
C ASP A 55 -6.49 3.96 -4.30
N THR A 56 -6.50 3.51 -5.55
CA THR A 56 -6.15 4.27 -6.76
C THR A 56 -7.13 5.41 -7.11
N ALA A 57 -8.28 5.53 -6.44
CA ALA A 57 -9.35 6.46 -6.84
C ALA A 57 -9.32 7.87 -6.21
N LYS A 58 -8.32 8.23 -5.39
CA LYS A 58 -8.33 9.53 -4.66
C LYS A 58 -7.03 10.34 -4.73
N ILE A 59 -6.42 10.44 -5.91
CA ILE A 59 -5.40 11.47 -6.17
C ILE A 59 -5.90 12.42 -7.25
#